data_AF-A0A5J4QRF7-F1
#
_entry.id   AF-A0A5J4QRF7-F1
#
_cell.length_a   1.000
_cell.length_b   1.000
_cell.length_c   1.000
_cell.angle_alpha   90.00
_cell.angle_beta   90.00
_cell.angle_gamma   90.00
#
_symmetry.space_group_name_H-M   'P 1'
#
loop_
_entity.id
_entity.type
_entity.pdbx_description
1 polymer ?
#
loop_
_entity_poly.entity_id
_entity_poly.type
_entity_poly.pdbx_seq_one_letter_code
_entity_poly.pdbx_strand_id
1 'polypeptide(L)' 'MGYSWKRARLSLKMFRNQERFDKQQQEIKSLMKLDKKDYIDLYFGDESHFGLVPNVPYAWQNTRQKYLR' A
#
# COMPACT_ATOMS: atom_id res chain seq x y z
N MET A 1 -6.19 27.87 -18.02
CA MET A 1 -7.05 26.78 -17.52
C MET A 1 -6.40 26.21 -16.26
N GLY A 2 -7.01 26.39 -15.09
CA GLY A 2 -6.39 26.12 -13.79
C GLY A 2 -6.40 24.65 -13.34
N TYR A 3 -6.39 23.70 -14.27
CA TYR A 3 -6.44 22.27 -13.98
C TYR A 3 -5.35 21.54 -14.77
N SER A 4 -4.83 20.46 -14.20
CA SER A 4 -3.80 19.61 -14.80
C SER A 4 -4.20 18.14 -14.69
N TRP A 5 -3.94 17.36 -15.74
CA TRP A 5 -4.17 15.91 -15.73
C TRP A 5 -3.08 15.22 -14.94
N LYS A 6 -3.43 14.61 -13.80
CA LYS A 6 -2.46 14.01 -12.88
C LYS A 6 -2.91 12.63 -12.43
N ARG A 7 -1.92 11.80 -12.11
CA ARG A 7 -2.13 10.48 -11.49
C ARG A 7 -2.62 10.69 -10.05
N ALA A 8 -3.79 10.14 -9.74
CA ALA A 8 -4.25 10.04 -8.37
C ALA A 8 -3.51 8.89 -7.67
N ARG A 9 -2.95 9.16 -6.49
CA ARG A 9 -2.35 8.11 -5.65
C ARG A 9 -3.45 7.49 -4.79
N LEU A 10 -3.76 6.22 -5.02
CA LEU A 10 -4.55 5.40 -4.09
C LEU A 10 -3.69 5.02 -2.88
N SER A 11 -3.34 6.01 -2.06
CA SER A 11 -2.60 5.77 -0.82
C SER A 11 -3.59 5.66 0.33
N LEU A 12 -3.78 4.44 0.85
CA LEU A 12 -4.50 4.22 2.10
C LEU A 12 -3.61 4.48 3.33
N LYS A 13 -2.38 4.98 3.15
CA LYS A 13 -1.42 5.20 4.24
C LYS A 13 -2.01 6.07 5.36
N MET A 14 -2.72 7.13 5.00
CA MET A 14 -3.34 8.05 5.96
C MET A 14 -4.61 7.49 6.63
N PHE A 15 -5.24 6.48 6.01
CA PHE A 15 -6.46 5.85 6.51
C PHE A 15 -6.20 4.53 7.21
N ARG A 16 -4.93 4.11 7.30
CA ARG A 16 -4.55 2.85 7.92
C ARG A 16 -4.50 3.00 9.44
N ASN A 17 -5.03 2.00 10.15
CA ASN A 17 -4.74 1.83 11.57
C ASN A 17 -3.25 1.47 11.74
N GLN A 18 -2.47 2.44 12.25
CA GLN A 18 -1.02 2.35 12.35
C GLN A 18 -0.59 1.27 13.37
N GLU A 19 -1.26 1.17 14.52
CA GLU A 19 -0.93 0.15 15.54
C GLU A 19 -1.10 -1.28 15.00
N ARG A 20 -2.22 -1.54 14.31
CA ARG A 20 -2.47 -2.85 13.70
C ARG A 20 -1.45 -3.14 12.61
N PHE A 21 -1.02 -2.13 11.84
CA PHE A 21 0.02 -2.31 10.84
C PHE A 21 1.35 -2.71 11.46
N ASP A 22 1.79 -1.95 12.45
CA ASP A 22 3.10 -2.14 13.05
C ASP A 22 3.18 -3.49 13.75
N LYS A 23 2.09 -3.92 14.41
CA LYS A 23 1.96 -5.27 14.97
C LYS A 23 2.15 -6.36 13.91
N GLN A 24 1.40 -6.28 12.80
CA GLN A 24 1.52 -7.25 11.71
C GLN A 24 2.93 -7.27 11.09
N GLN A 25 3.56 -6.10 10.96
CA GLN A 25 4.94 -5.99 10.46
C GLN A 25 5.95 -6.65 11.41
N GLN A 26 5.78 -6.50 12.72
CA GLN A 26 6.65 -7.14 13.71
C GLN A 26 6.47 -8.67 13.71
N GLU A 27 5.24 -9.16 13.59
CA GLU A 27 4.93 -10.59 13.48
C GLU A 27 5.62 -11.20 12.25
N ILE A 28 5.44 -10.60 11.07
CA ILE A 28 6.08 -11.06 9.83
C ILE A 28 7.61 -11.08 9.97
N LYS A 29 8.21 -10.04 10.53
CA LYS A 29 9.67 -9.99 10.76
C LYS A 29 10.14 -11.11 11.69
N SER A 30 9.32 -11.50 12.66
CA SER A 30 9.64 -12.58 13.59
C SER A 30 9.57 -13.93 12.89
N LEU A 31 8.55 -14.15 12.06
CA LEU A 31 8.42 -15.35 11.23
C LEU A 31 9.58 -15.49 10.24
N MET A 32 9.95 -14.40 9.55
CA MET A 32 11.11 -14.40 8.64
C MET A 32 12.44 -14.70 9.34
N LYS A 33 12.57 -14.37 10.63
CA LYS A 33 13.76 -14.73 11.42
C LYS A 33 13.80 -16.22 11.76
N LEU A 34 12.65 -16.85 11.96
CA LEU A 34 12.54 -18.28 12.24
C LEU A 34 12.79 -19.10 10.97
N ASP A 35 12.26 -18.63 9.84
CA ASP A 35 12.52 -19.18 8.50
C ASP A 35 14.00 -19.18 8.15
N LYS A 36 14.69 -18.05 8.36
CA LYS A 36 16.16 -17.95 8.18
C LYS A 36 16.99 -18.89 9.05
N LYS A 37 16.40 -19.42 10.12
CA LYS A 37 17.06 -20.35 11.04
C LYS A 37 16.63 -21.80 10.80
N ASP A 38 15.94 -22.08 9.69
CA ASP A 38 15.44 -23.41 9.32
C ASP A 38 14.46 -24.00 10.36
N TYR A 39 13.80 -23.15 11.16
CA TYR A 39 12.81 -23.63 12.13
C TYR A 39 11.41 -23.83 11.52
N ILE A 40 11.07 -23.06 10.49
CA ILE A 40 9.78 -23.09 9.80
C ILE A 40 9.99 -22.81 8.32
N ASP A 41 9.14 -23.35 7.46
CA ASP A 41 9.07 -22.91 6.06
C ASP A 41 8.01 -21.80 5.93
N LEU A 42 8.44 -20.58 5.57
CA LEU A 42 7.54 -19.44 5.40
C LEU A 42 7.10 -19.28 3.94
N TYR A 43 5.80 -19.46 3.69
CA TYR A 43 5.18 -19.21 2.38
C TYR A 43 4.25 -18.01 2.42
N PHE A 44 4.38 -17.11 1.44
CA PHE A 44 3.44 -16.01 1.23
C PHE A 44 2.46 -16.40 0.14
N GLY A 45 1.20 -16.63 0.50
CA GLY A 45 0.12 -16.74 -0.47
C GLY A 45 -0.49 -15.38 -0.74
N ASP A 46 -0.52 -14.95 -2.00
CA ASP A 46 -1.39 -13.85 -2.44
C ASP A 46 -2.60 -14.41 -3.18
N GLU A 47 -3.79 -13.92 -2.85
CA GLU A 47 -4.94 -14.12 -3.72
C GLU A 47 -4.81 -13.14 -4.89
N SER A 48 -4.18 -13.62 -5.97
CA SER A 48 -4.06 -12.88 -7.23
C SER A 48 -5.46 -12.58 -7.79
N HIS A 49 -6.00 -11.41 -7.44
CA HIS A 49 -7.22 -10.88 -8.02
C HIS A 49 -6.88 -10.22 -9.36
N PHE A 50 -7.32 -10.81 -10.47
CA PHE A 50 -7.30 -10.17 -11.79
C PHE A 50 -8.39 -9.08 -11.82
N GLY A 51 -8.04 -7.87 -11.41
CA GLY A 51 -8.93 -6.72 -11.50
C GLY A 51 -9.03 -6.21 -12.95
N LEU A 52 -10.25 -6.15 -13.49
CA LEU A 52 -10.54 -5.53 -14.81
C LEU A 52 -10.41 -3.99 -14.80
N VAL A 53 -10.14 -3.39 -13.63
CA VAL A 53 -9.98 -1.95 -13.48
C VAL A 53 -8.49 -1.59 -13.62
N PRO A 54 -8.11 -0.69 -14.54
CA PRO A 54 -6.73 -0.24 -14.63
C PRO A 54 -6.30 0.38 -13.30
N ASN A 55 -5.19 -0.11 -12.74
CA ASN A 55 -4.66 0.20 -11.40
C ASN A 55 -4.18 1.66 -11.23
N VAL A 56 -4.43 2.54 -12.20
CA VAL A 56 -3.90 3.90 -12.22
C VAL A 56 -5.02 4.91 -12.47
N PRO A 57 -5.70 5.39 -11.42
CA PRO A 57 -6.70 6.44 -11.59
C PRO A 57 -6.01 7.75 -11.98
N TYR A 58 -6.54 8.40 -13.02
CA TYR A 58 -6.18 9.76 -13.40
C TYR A 58 -7.37 10.69 -13.17
N ALA A 59 -7.09 11.91 -12.74
CA ALA A 59 -8.11 12.92 -12.51
C ALA A 59 -7.60 14.33 -12.85
N TRP A 60 -8.54 15.22 -13.18
CA TRP A 60 -8.27 16.65 -13.32
C TRP A 60 -8.07 17.27 -11.94
N GLN A 61 -6.85 17.71 -11.63
CA GLN A 61 -6.53 18.37 -10.37
C GLN A 61 -6.36 19.87 -10.57
N ASN A 62 -7.00 20.68 -9.71
CA ASN A 62 -6.84 22.13 -9.71
C ASN A 62 -5.39 22.49 -9.35
N THR A 63 -4.74 23.32 -10.17
CA THR A 63 -3.32 23.69 -10.02
C THR A 63 -3.06 24.59 -8.81
N ARG A 64 -4.09 25.22 -8.23
CA ARG A 64 -3.97 26.06 -7.02
C ARG A 64 -4.22 25.31 -5.72
N GLN A 65 -4.79 24.11 -5.76
CA GLN A 65 -5.06 23.30 -4.57
C GLN A 65 -3.76 22.62 -4.11
N LYS A 66 -3.03 23.26 -3.18
CA LYS A 66 -1.92 22.62 -2.45
C LYS A 66 -2.52 21.80 -1.31
N TYR A 67 -2.40 20.47 -1.35
CA TYR A 67 -2.62 19.67 -0.16
C TYR A 67 -1.45 19.88 0.81
N LEU A 68 -1.76 20.03 2.10
CA LEU A 68 -0.81 19.94 3.21
C LEU A 68 -0.03 18.62 3.06
N ARG A 69 1.29 18.72 3.00
CA ARG A 69 2.19 17.56 2.88
C ARG A 69 2.28 16.81 4.19
#